data_AF-A0A955UL58-F1
#
_entry.id   AF-A0A955UL58-F1
#
_cell.length_a   1.000
_cell.length_b   1.000
_cell.length_c   1.000
_cell.angle_alpha   90.00
_cell.angle_beta   90.00
_cell.angle_gamma   90.00
#
_symmetry.space_group_name_H-M   'P 1'
#
loop_
_entity.id
_entity.type
_entity.pdbx_description
1 polymer ?
#
loop_
_entity_poly.entity_id
_entity_poly.type
_entity_poly.pdbx_seq_one_letter_code
_entity_poly.pdbx_strand_id
1 'polypeptide(L)'
;MNRLRSAPLRSISRLAILLALALLLIGADRPPGLGDVREVRTWSYPGYTRVVLELSRDVSVAQDDLVRLAANARAGRPERLYLDVPGIWVGTRYDEGIEVGDGLLSAVRLGQNTLDRTRLVIDLARYSDHRVFTLPSPARIVIDVYGDRKPARDADDRGGRLPQELRRVNTIVVDPGHGGRDPGATGVGGLREKDVNLAIARQLAKRLEERGFEVVLTRDDDRTLDLEERSVIAESAGGDVFISIHANASRRKAARGIEIYTLDQNHERHSLDVAARENGVPAARLDPLQRALAQLRAGEVATHSERLASLVHERVMHGAKERDHTLPDLGLKKGPFYVLFMSSMSALLVETGFVTNERDAGLLRSREYQHLLADRIAEGVERYRRQIELGVAARAGGLGGDR
;
A
#
# COMPACT_ATOMS: atom_id res chain seq x y z
N MET A 1 -78.67 -13.52 30.32
CA MET A 1 -77.85 -14.11 29.23
C MET A 1 -77.53 -13.03 28.21
N ASN A 2 -76.40 -12.33 28.36
CA ASN A 2 -75.95 -11.27 27.45
C ASN A 2 -75.09 -11.90 26.35
N ARG A 3 -75.55 -11.86 25.08
CA ARG A 3 -74.75 -12.27 23.92
C ARG A 3 -73.94 -11.08 23.41
N LEU A 4 -72.62 -11.14 23.58
CA LEU A 4 -71.65 -10.29 22.90
C LEU A 4 -71.75 -10.52 21.39
N ARG A 5 -72.10 -9.48 20.62
CA ARG A 5 -71.98 -9.48 19.16
C ARG A 5 -70.52 -9.15 18.79
N SER A 6 -69.86 -10.07 18.11
CA SER A 6 -68.56 -9.84 17.48
C SER A 6 -68.70 -8.88 16.30
N ALA A 7 -67.83 -7.87 16.23
CA ALA A 7 -67.72 -6.96 15.09
C ALA A 7 -66.95 -7.64 13.94
N PRO A 8 -67.24 -7.31 12.66
CA PRO A 8 -66.54 -7.91 11.54
C PRO A 8 -65.14 -7.31 11.37
N LEU A 9 -64.14 -8.19 11.17
CA LEU A 9 -62.78 -7.81 10.78
C LEU A 9 -62.84 -7.11 9.41
N ARG A 10 -62.45 -5.83 9.35
CA ARG A 10 -62.34 -5.08 8.09
C ARG A 10 -61.19 -5.65 7.27
N SER A 11 -61.49 -6.03 6.02
CA SER A 11 -60.48 -6.41 5.02
C SER A 11 -59.49 -5.27 4.83
N ILE A 12 -58.23 -5.51 5.16
CA ILE A 12 -57.12 -4.62 4.80
C ILE A 12 -56.96 -4.71 3.28
N SER A 13 -56.99 -3.57 2.59
CA SER A 13 -56.89 -3.54 1.12
C SER A 13 -55.52 -4.07 0.67
N ARG A 14 -55.46 -4.80 -0.45
CA ARG A 14 -54.19 -5.28 -1.04
C ARG A 14 -53.20 -4.15 -1.26
N LEU A 15 -53.70 -2.93 -1.50
CA LEU A 15 -52.90 -1.72 -1.63
C LEU A 15 -52.22 -1.32 -0.30
N ALA A 16 -52.89 -1.46 0.84
CA ALA A 16 -52.29 -1.20 2.15
C ALA A 16 -51.24 -2.25 2.55
N ILE A 17 -51.41 -3.51 2.14
CA ILE A 17 -50.39 -4.55 2.32
C ILE A 17 -49.17 -4.27 1.43
N LEU A 18 -49.38 -3.91 0.16
CA LEU A 18 -48.29 -3.54 -0.75
C LEU A 18 -47.56 -2.26 -0.31
N LEU A 19 -48.29 -1.27 0.22
CA LEU A 19 -47.69 -0.05 0.76
C LEU A 19 -46.93 -0.30 2.06
N ALA A 20 -47.44 -1.17 2.95
CA ALA A 20 -46.73 -1.60 4.15
C ALA A 20 -45.48 -2.44 3.83
N LEU A 21 -45.53 -3.29 2.81
CA LEU A 21 -44.37 -4.05 2.32
C LEU A 21 -43.33 -3.13 1.66
N ALA A 22 -43.79 -2.12 0.91
CA ALA A 22 -42.93 -1.08 0.34
C ALA A 22 -42.31 -0.20 1.44
N LEU A 23 -43.05 0.15 2.50
CA LEU A 23 -42.55 0.88 3.66
C LEU A 23 -41.59 0.06 4.53
N LEU A 24 -41.74 -1.28 4.58
CA LEU A 24 -40.75 -2.20 5.16
C LEU A 24 -39.47 -2.31 4.33
N LEU A 25 -39.52 -1.98 3.03
CA LEU A 25 -38.37 -1.96 2.12
C LEU A 25 -37.69 -0.58 2.04
N ILE A 26 -38.30 0.48 2.59
CA ILE A 26 -37.76 1.86 2.60
C ILE A 26 -36.66 2.07 3.66
N GLY A 27 -36.34 1.04 4.42
CA GLY A 27 -35.11 0.97 5.20
C GLY A 27 -34.95 -0.45 5.70
N ALA A 28 -34.27 -1.31 4.95
CA ALA A 28 -33.87 -2.60 5.47
C ALA A 28 -32.97 -2.33 6.68
N ASP A 29 -33.53 -2.43 7.88
CA ASP A 29 -32.78 -2.32 9.11
C ASP A 29 -31.61 -3.30 9.03
N ARG A 30 -30.41 -2.78 9.26
CA ARG A 30 -29.16 -3.53 9.20
C ARG A 30 -29.31 -4.84 9.99
N PRO A 31 -29.08 -6.01 9.39
CA PRO A 31 -29.09 -7.26 10.11
C PRO A 31 -28.05 -7.23 11.25
N PRO A 32 -28.42 -7.64 12.48
CA PRO A 32 -27.49 -7.63 13.60
C PRO A 32 -26.33 -8.60 13.36
N GLY A 33 -25.14 -8.27 13.87
CA GLY A 33 -23.96 -9.15 13.82
C GLY A 33 -23.12 -9.08 12.54
N LEU A 34 -23.55 -8.33 11.53
CA LEU A 34 -22.73 -8.07 10.32
C LEU A 34 -21.77 -6.90 10.54
N GLY A 35 -20.60 -6.95 9.91
CA GLY A 35 -19.73 -5.79 9.71
C GLY A 35 -20.21 -4.92 8.56
N ASP A 36 -19.52 -3.81 8.29
CA ASP A 36 -19.88 -2.83 7.25
C ASP A 36 -18.79 -2.67 6.20
N VAL A 37 -19.19 -2.38 4.96
CA VAL A 37 -18.32 -1.69 4.01
C VAL A 37 -18.15 -0.24 4.47
N ARG A 38 -16.94 0.14 4.85
CA ARG A 38 -16.58 1.50 5.25
C ARG A 38 -16.42 2.37 4.01
N GLU A 39 -15.60 1.92 3.09
CA GLU A 39 -15.22 2.68 1.90
C GLU A 39 -14.85 1.74 0.75
N VAL A 40 -15.07 2.20 -0.47
CA VAL A 40 -14.58 1.54 -1.67
C VAL A 40 -13.77 2.55 -2.46
N ARG A 41 -12.51 2.23 -2.70
CA ARG A 41 -11.57 3.07 -3.45
C ARG A 41 -11.09 2.32 -4.69
N THR A 42 -10.88 3.05 -5.78
CA THR A 42 -10.36 2.51 -7.04
C THR A 42 -9.21 3.38 -7.54
N TRP A 43 -8.12 2.74 -7.98
CA TRP A 43 -6.99 3.42 -8.62
C TRP A 43 -6.57 2.69 -9.88
N SER A 44 -6.44 3.44 -10.97
CA SER A 44 -6.12 2.92 -12.29
C SER A 44 -4.67 3.22 -12.65
N TYR A 45 -3.94 2.18 -13.09
CA TYR A 45 -2.55 2.25 -13.52
C TYR A 45 -2.41 1.78 -14.97
N PRO A 46 -1.29 2.05 -15.66
CA PRO A 46 -1.10 1.63 -17.06
C PRO A 46 -1.24 0.12 -17.33
N GLY A 47 -1.08 -0.72 -16.30
CA GLY A 47 -1.13 -2.19 -16.44
C GLY A 47 -2.18 -2.90 -15.59
N TYR A 48 -2.80 -2.23 -14.63
CA TYR A 48 -3.78 -2.83 -13.72
C TYR A 48 -4.66 -1.77 -13.05
N THR A 49 -5.78 -2.19 -12.49
CA THR A 49 -6.64 -1.36 -11.66
C THR A 49 -6.76 -2.00 -10.28
N ARG A 50 -6.50 -1.22 -9.24
CA ARG A 50 -6.64 -1.64 -7.84
C ARG A 50 -7.99 -1.22 -7.31
N VAL A 51 -8.75 -2.18 -6.77
CA VAL A 51 -9.99 -1.96 -6.03
C VAL A 51 -9.73 -2.31 -4.57
N VAL A 52 -9.99 -1.38 -3.66
CA VAL A 52 -9.87 -1.60 -2.21
C VAL A 52 -11.22 -1.45 -1.55
N LEU A 53 -11.66 -2.51 -0.87
CA LEU A 53 -12.79 -2.50 0.05
C LEU A 53 -12.28 -2.37 1.47
N GLU A 54 -12.53 -1.24 2.11
CA GLU A 54 -12.31 -1.08 3.54
C GLU A 54 -13.53 -1.58 4.32
N LEU A 55 -13.29 -2.40 5.33
CA LEU A 55 -14.30 -3.13 6.08
C LEU A 55 -14.23 -2.81 7.58
N SER A 56 -15.36 -2.91 8.27
CA SER A 56 -15.42 -2.71 9.72
C SER A 56 -14.91 -3.90 10.54
N ARG A 57 -14.62 -5.04 9.89
CA ARG A 57 -14.15 -6.28 10.52
C ARG A 57 -13.30 -7.08 9.55
N ASP A 58 -12.40 -7.88 10.09
CA ASP A 58 -11.55 -8.77 9.29
C ASP A 58 -12.41 -9.83 8.59
N VAL A 59 -12.07 -10.08 7.32
CA VAL A 59 -12.62 -11.14 6.49
C VAL A 59 -11.45 -11.78 5.76
N SER A 60 -11.37 -13.11 5.78
CA SER A 60 -10.38 -13.85 4.99
C SER A 60 -10.95 -14.12 3.60
N VAL A 61 -10.15 -13.83 2.59
CA VAL A 61 -10.48 -14.09 1.18
C VAL A 61 -9.26 -14.76 0.55
N ALA A 62 -9.48 -15.85 -0.17
CA ALA A 62 -8.49 -16.53 -0.98
C ALA A 62 -8.63 -16.14 -2.45
N GLN A 63 -7.56 -16.37 -3.23
CA GLN A 63 -7.57 -16.13 -4.67
C GLN A 63 -8.75 -16.82 -5.37
N ASP A 64 -9.04 -18.07 -5.00
CA ASP A 64 -10.09 -18.89 -5.61
C ASP A 64 -11.51 -18.45 -5.25
N ASP A 65 -11.68 -17.55 -4.27
CA ASP A 65 -13.00 -16.99 -3.92
C ASP A 65 -13.49 -15.95 -4.94
N LEU A 66 -12.57 -15.39 -5.75
CA LEU A 66 -12.93 -14.44 -6.80
C LEU A 66 -13.35 -15.19 -8.07
N VAL A 67 -14.64 -15.13 -8.39
CA VAL A 67 -15.21 -15.90 -9.50
C VAL A 67 -15.32 -15.03 -10.75
N ARG A 68 -14.72 -15.49 -11.84
CA ARG A 68 -14.87 -14.91 -13.17
C ARG A 68 -16.12 -15.44 -13.85
N LEU A 69 -16.95 -14.54 -14.36
CA LEU A 69 -18.11 -14.86 -15.20
C LEU A 69 -17.95 -14.21 -16.56
N ALA A 70 -18.03 -15.03 -17.62
CA ALA A 70 -18.02 -14.54 -19.00
C ALA A 70 -19.17 -13.57 -19.28
N ALA A 71 -18.98 -12.74 -20.30
CA ALA A 71 -20.01 -11.85 -20.78
C ALA A 71 -21.27 -12.61 -21.22
N ASN A 72 -22.45 -12.06 -20.92
CA ASN A 72 -23.73 -12.55 -21.40
C ASN A 72 -24.44 -11.43 -22.16
N ALA A 73 -24.23 -11.40 -23.47
CA ALA A 73 -24.80 -10.40 -24.37
C ALA A 73 -26.35 -10.40 -24.36
N ARG A 74 -27.00 -11.57 -24.24
CA ARG A 74 -28.47 -11.65 -24.21
C ARG A 74 -29.07 -11.00 -22.97
N ALA A 75 -28.35 -11.03 -21.85
CA ALA A 75 -28.78 -10.42 -20.60
C ALA A 75 -28.19 -9.01 -20.39
N GLY A 76 -27.47 -8.46 -21.36
CA GLY A 76 -26.78 -7.16 -21.23
C GLY A 76 -25.76 -7.12 -20.10
N ARG A 77 -25.12 -8.26 -19.77
CA ARG A 77 -24.14 -8.34 -18.67
C ARG A 77 -22.73 -8.45 -19.22
N PRO A 78 -21.80 -7.55 -18.86
CA PRO A 78 -20.41 -7.66 -19.28
C PRO A 78 -19.73 -8.86 -18.62
N GLU A 79 -18.51 -9.14 -19.10
CA GLU A 79 -17.59 -9.99 -18.36
C GLU A 79 -17.30 -9.35 -17.00
N ARG A 80 -17.20 -10.16 -15.95
CA ARG A 80 -17.07 -9.64 -14.58
C ARG A 80 -16.37 -10.60 -13.65
N LEU A 81 -15.70 -10.04 -12.66
CA LEU A 81 -15.30 -10.77 -11.45
C LEU A 81 -16.35 -10.50 -10.37
N TYR A 82 -16.64 -11.48 -9.53
CA TYR A 82 -17.39 -11.22 -8.31
C TYR A 82 -16.80 -11.93 -7.11
N LEU A 83 -16.97 -11.31 -5.95
CA LEU A 83 -16.57 -11.83 -4.65
C LEU A 83 -17.77 -11.72 -3.70
N ASP A 84 -18.15 -12.84 -3.09
CA ASP A 84 -19.12 -12.84 -1.98
C ASP A 84 -18.37 -12.70 -0.66
N VAL A 85 -18.47 -11.52 -0.05
CA VAL A 85 -17.84 -11.17 1.22
C VAL A 85 -18.77 -11.55 2.38
N PRO A 86 -18.46 -12.62 3.15
CA PRO A 86 -19.32 -13.10 4.22
C PRO A 86 -19.29 -12.20 5.45
N GLY A 87 -20.42 -12.09 6.13
CA GLY A 87 -20.55 -11.33 7.37
C GLY A 87 -20.47 -9.83 7.20
N ILE A 88 -20.61 -9.31 5.98
CA ILE A 88 -20.53 -7.88 5.66
C ILE A 88 -21.88 -7.40 5.09
N TRP A 89 -22.28 -6.24 5.59
CA TRP A 89 -23.41 -5.44 5.14
C TRP A 89 -22.89 -4.22 4.36
N VAL A 90 -23.52 -3.91 3.23
CA VAL A 90 -23.20 -2.73 2.43
C VAL A 90 -24.29 -1.65 2.49
N GLY A 91 -25.52 -2.03 2.81
CA GLY A 91 -26.68 -1.14 2.69
C GLY A 91 -26.88 -0.67 1.26
N THR A 92 -27.41 0.53 1.08
CA THR A 92 -27.76 1.12 -0.22
C THR A 92 -26.74 2.14 -0.74
N ARG A 93 -25.61 2.34 -0.03
CA ARG A 93 -24.62 3.40 -0.33
C ARG A 93 -24.04 3.28 -1.74
N TYR A 94 -23.95 2.06 -2.27
CA TYR A 94 -23.32 1.78 -3.55
C TYR A 94 -24.30 1.16 -4.57
N ASP A 95 -25.61 1.39 -4.42
CA ASP A 95 -26.64 0.81 -5.30
C ASP A 95 -26.47 1.23 -6.77
N GLU A 96 -25.99 2.44 -7.01
CA GLU A 96 -25.68 2.94 -8.36
C GLU A 96 -24.34 2.41 -8.90
N GLY A 97 -23.52 1.80 -8.04
CA GLY A 97 -22.15 1.42 -8.36
C GLY A 97 -21.19 2.60 -8.42
N ILE A 98 -19.92 2.29 -8.66
CA ILE A 98 -18.83 3.23 -8.85
C ILE A 98 -18.35 3.08 -10.29
N GLU A 99 -18.56 4.10 -11.11
CA GLU A 99 -18.03 4.13 -12.46
C GLU A 99 -16.51 4.27 -12.41
N VAL A 100 -15.79 3.45 -13.19
CA VAL A 100 -14.32 3.49 -13.26
C VAL A 100 -13.88 3.95 -14.65
N GLY A 101 -14.37 3.30 -15.71
CA GLY A 101 -14.17 3.73 -17.09
C GLY A 101 -12.72 3.84 -17.57
N ASP A 102 -11.78 3.10 -16.98
CA ASP A 102 -10.34 3.26 -17.24
C ASP A 102 -9.79 2.38 -18.39
N GLY A 103 -10.69 1.69 -19.10
CA GLY A 103 -10.35 0.76 -20.17
C GLY A 103 -9.97 -0.66 -19.71
N LEU A 104 -9.82 -0.90 -18.41
CA LEU A 104 -9.71 -2.23 -17.80
C LEU A 104 -11.02 -2.60 -17.08
N LEU A 105 -11.50 -1.70 -16.23
CA LEU A 105 -12.73 -1.79 -15.47
C LEU A 105 -13.75 -0.78 -16.00
N SER A 106 -14.98 -1.23 -16.17
CA SER A 106 -16.11 -0.33 -16.48
C SER A 106 -16.69 0.24 -15.18
N ALA A 107 -16.98 -0.62 -14.21
CA ALA A 107 -17.58 -0.23 -12.95
C ALA A 107 -17.27 -1.22 -11.82
N VAL A 108 -17.37 -0.75 -10.57
CA VAL A 108 -17.36 -1.57 -9.36
C VAL A 108 -18.72 -1.43 -8.68
N ARG A 109 -19.43 -2.54 -8.49
CA ARG A 109 -20.76 -2.59 -7.90
C ARG A 109 -20.76 -3.40 -6.64
N LEU A 110 -21.53 -2.97 -5.66
CA LEU A 110 -21.74 -3.73 -4.44
C LEU A 110 -23.24 -3.88 -4.22
N GLY A 111 -23.64 -5.05 -3.73
CA GLY A 111 -25.02 -5.28 -3.35
C GLY A 111 -25.13 -6.38 -2.31
N GLN A 112 -26.16 -6.33 -1.50
CA GLN A 112 -26.44 -7.39 -0.55
C GLN A 112 -26.98 -8.62 -1.32
N ASN A 113 -26.19 -9.68 -1.41
CA ASN A 113 -26.51 -10.87 -2.22
C ASN A 113 -27.30 -11.92 -1.43
N THR A 114 -26.99 -12.09 -0.16
CA THR A 114 -27.77 -12.87 0.81
C THR A 114 -27.95 -12.05 2.08
N LEU A 115 -28.75 -12.53 3.03
CA LEU A 115 -28.92 -11.87 4.33
C LEU A 115 -27.59 -11.67 5.10
N ASP A 116 -26.55 -12.43 4.76
CA ASP A 116 -25.25 -12.43 5.44
C ASP A 116 -24.05 -12.15 4.52
N ARG A 117 -24.24 -11.92 3.21
CA ARG A 117 -23.13 -11.70 2.26
C ARG A 117 -23.35 -10.47 1.39
N THR A 118 -22.34 -9.60 1.38
CA THR A 118 -22.20 -8.56 0.37
C THR A 118 -21.52 -9.15 -0.85
N ARG A 119 -22.06 -8.94 -2.05
CA ARG A 119 -21.38 -9.25 -3.30
C ARG A 119 -20.73 -8.00 -3.85
N LEU A 120 -19.41 -8.04 -3.98
CA LEU A 120 -18.64 -7.14 -4.83
C LEU A 120 -18.66 -7.69 -6.26
N VAL A 121 -18.95 -6.85 -7.24
CA VAL A 121 -18.87 -7.17 -8.66
C VAL A 121 -17.98 -6.13 -9.33
N ILE A 122 -17.00 -6.60 -10.08
CA ILE A 122 -16.11 -5.77 -10.88
C ILE A 122 -16.43 -6.05 -12.34
N ASP A 123 -17.05 -5.09 -13.01
CA ASP A 123 -17.39 -5.20 -14.43
C ASP A 123 -16.16 -4.89 -15.27
N LEU A 124 -15.77 -5.85 -16.11
CA LEU A 124 -14.52 -5.86 -16.86
C LEU A 124 -14.76 -5.31 -18.28
N ALA A 125 -13.90 -4.39 -18.69
CA ALA A 125 -13.73 -4.00 -20.09
C ALA A 125 -12.64 -4.84 -20.77
N ARG A 126 -11.52 -5.08 -20.07
CA ARG A 126 -10.39 -5.91 -20.54
C ARG A 126 -9.76 -6.64 -19.35
N TYR A 127 -9.46 -7.93 -19.52
CA TYR A 127 -9.04 -8.78 -18.40
C TYR A 127 -8.06 -9.89 -18.85
N SER A 128 -6.95 -10.05 -18.14
CA SER A 128 -6.04 -11.19 -18.25
C SER A 128 -5.98 -12.03 -16.97
N ASP A 129 -5.75 -11.38 -15.84
CA ASP A 129 -5.48 -11.99 -14.55
C ASP A 129 -5.89 -11.05 -13.41
N HIS A 130 -5.90 -11.54 -12.19
CA HIS A 130 -6.13 -10.73 -11.00
C HIS A 130 -5.32 -11.23 -9.82
N ARG A 131 -5.28 -10.43 -8.75
CA ARG A 131 -4.76 -10.81 -7.45
C ARG A 131 -5.70 -10.29 -6.39
N VAL A 132 -6.01 -11.11 -5.39
CA VAL A 132 -6.76 -10.67 -4.22
C VAL A 132 -6.01 -11.00 -2.94
N PHE A 133 -6.00 -10.05 -2.01
CA PHE A 133 -5.41 -10.22 -0.70
C PHE A 133 -6.08 -9.35 0.34
N THR A 134 -5.85 -9.67 1.61
CA THR A 134 -6.48 -8.98 2.73
C THR A 134 -5.43 -8.35 3.63
N LEU A 135 -5.60 -7.08 3.98
CA LEU A 135 -4.75 -6.39 4.94
C LEU A 135 -5.54 -6.13 6.24
N PRO A 136 -5.00 -6.47 7.41
CA PRO A 136 -5.67 -6.17 8.68
C PRO A 136 -5.46 -4.70 9.09
N SER A 137 -6.38 -4.14 9.88
CA SER A 137 -6.18 -2.85 10.59
C SER A 137 -5.78 -1.63 9.71
N PRO A 138 -6.73 -0.95 9.06
CA PRO A 138 -8.13 -1.35 8.92
C PRO A 138 -8.26 -2.59 8.03
N ALA A 139 -9.30 -3.38 8.27
CA ALA A 139 -9.59 -4.56 7.49
C ALA A 139 -9.85 -4.14 6.05
N ARG A 140 -9.04 -4.61 5.11
CA ARG A 140 -9.11 -4.25 3.71
C ARG A 140 -9.05 -5.50 2.84
N ILE A 141 -9.90 -5.56 1.83
CA ILE A 141 -9.75 -6.48 0.70
C ILE A 141 -9.17 -5.65 -0.45
N VAL A 142 -7.99 -6.04 -0.93
CA VAL A 142 -7.30 -5.40 -2.05
C VAL A 142 -7.38 -6.35 -3.24
N ILE A 143 -7.89 -5.86 -4.37
CA ILE A 143 -8.02 -6.61 -5.62
C ILE A 143 -7.31 -5.84 -6.71
N ASP A 144 -6.25 -6.42 -7.28
CA ASP A 144 -5.59 -5.91 -8.47
C ASP A 144 -6.12 -6.66 -9.69
N VAL A 145 -6.65 -5.93 -10.67
CA VAL A 145 -7.17 -6.50 -11.92
C VAL A 145 -6.28 -6.08 -13.09
N TYR A 146 -5.76 -7.04 -13.84
CA TYR A 146 -4.86 -6.84 -14.98
C TYR A 146 -5.60 -7.07 -16.31
N GLY A 147 -5.29 -6.33 -17.37
CA GLY A 147 -5.84 -6.53 -18.74
C GLY A 147 -5.00 -7.49 -19.60
N ASP A 148 -5.44 -7.83 -20.84
CA ASP A 148 -4.87 -8.83 -21.80
C ASP A 148 -3.34 -8.81 -22.06
N ARG A 149 -2.61 -7.86 -21.50
CA ARG A 149 -1.25 -8.17 -21.08
C ARG A 149 -1.31 -8.99 -19.79
N LYS A 150 -1.54 -10.29 -19.95
CA LYS A 150 -1.18 -11.28 -18.94
C LYS A 150 0.22 -10.90 -18.45
N PRO A 151 0.46 -10.63 -17.16
CA PRO A 151 1.78 -10.89 -16.65
C PRO A 151 1.94 -12.40 -16.87
N ALA A 152 2.65 -12.79 -17.92
CA ALA A 152 3.23 -14.11 -17.93
C ALA A 152 3.97 -14.17 -16.60
N ARG A 153 3.54 -15.07 -15.69
CA ARG A 153 4.25 -15.32 -14.44
C ARG A 153 5.74 -15.35 -14.82
N ASP A 154 6.48 -14.39 -14.28
CA ASP A 154 7.93 -14.36 -14.38
C ASP A 154 8.53 -14.31 -15.81
N ALA A 155 7.81 -13.81 -16.84
CA ALA A 155 8.38 -13.68 -18.19
C ALA A 155 7.96 -12.40 -18.93
N ASP A 156 8.84 -11.39 -18.89
CA ASP A 156 8.86 -10.23 -19.79
C ASP A 156 7.68 -9.25 -19.69
N ASP A 157 7.79 -8.39 -18.67
CA ASP A 157 7.33 -7.01 -18.62
C ASP A 157 7.19 -6.33 -20.00
N ARG A 158 5.99 -5.87 -20.35
CA ARG A 158 5.77 -4.91 -21.45
C ARG A 158 4.73 -3.85 -21.15
N GLY A 159 4.79 -3.35 -19.92
CA GLY A 159 4.15 -2.10 -19.53
C GLY A 159 5.22 -1.05 -19.62
N GLY A 160 6.00 -1.09 -20.71
CA GLY A 160 7.11 -0.18 -20.93
C GLY A 160 8.21 -0.24 -19.86
N ARG A 161 8.31 -1.31 -19.07
CA ARG A 161 9.43 -1.51 -18.18
C ARG A 161 10.16 -2.79 -18.56
N LEU A 162 11.45 -2.84 -18.30
CA LEU A 162 12.28 -4.01 -18.57
C LEU A 162 12.24 -4.93 -17.33
N PRO A 163 12.68 -6.20 -17.36
CA PRO A 163 13.02 -6.93 -16.12
C PRO A 163 13.86 -6.03 -15.20
N GLN A 164 13.71 -6.08 -13.86
CA GLN A 164 14.39 -5.13 -12.96
C GLN A 164 15.92 -5.11 -13.16
N GLU A 165 16.50 -6.26 -13.51
CA GLU A 165 17.91 -6.39 -13.88
C GLU A 165 18.29 -5.63 -15.16
N LEU A 166 17.33 -5.36 -16.04
CA LEU A 166 17.44 -4.64 -17.31
C LEU A 166 16.86 -3.22 -17.24
N ARG A 167 16.11 -2.86 -16.18
CA ARG A 167 15.60 -1.51 -15.96
C ARG A 167 16.76 -0.57 -15.67
N ARG A 168 16.83 0.52 -16.43
CA ARG A 168 17.61 1.68 -15.99
C ARG A 168 16.92 2.26 -14.78
N VAL A 169 17.68 2.59 -13.75
CA VAL A 169 17.17 3.28 -12.57
C VAL A 169 17.15 4.77 -12.90
N ASN A 170 15.99 5.31 -13.26
CA ASN A 170 15.85 6.71 -13.67
C ASN A 170 14.94 7.49 -12.72
N THR A 171 13.79 6.93 -12.39
CA THR A 171 12.76 7.63 -11.63
C THR A 171 12.78 7.15 -10.18
N ILE A 172 13.02 8.05 -9.24
CA ILE A 172 13.10 7.76 -7.80
C ILE A 172 11.89 8.38 -7.12
N VAL A 173 11.11 7.56 -6.44
CA VAL A 173 10.02 8.03 -5.59
C VAL A 173 10.54 8.18 -4.17
N VAL A 174 10.44 9.38 -3.62
CA VAL A 174 10.83 9.68 -2.24
C VAL A 174 9.56 9.92 -1.43
N ASP A 175 9.39 9.14 -0.37
CA ASP A 175 8.23 9.16 0.51
C ASP A 175 8.59 9.71 1.88
N PRO A 176 8.36 11.01 2.16
CA PRO A 176 8.44 11.51 3.51
C PRO A 176 7.29 10.94 4.36
N GLY A 177 7.63 10.07 5.32
CA GLY A 177 6.68 9.41 6.21
C GLY A 177 5.79 10.39 6.98
N HIS A 178 4.60 9.93 7.38
CA HIS A 178 3.57 10.70 8.10
C HIS A 178 3.08 11.95 7.32
N GLY A 179 2.45 12.92 8.00
CA GLY A 179 2.01 14.19 7.41
C GLY A 179 0.58 14.59 7.80
N GLY A 180 0.33 15.90 7.82
CA GLY A 180 -0.94 16.49 8.19
C GLY A 180 -1.33 16.13 9.63
N ARG A 181 -2.43 15.39 9.78
CA ARG A 181 -2.96 14.91 11.07
C ARG A 181 -2.07 13.89 11.78
N ASP A 182 -1.21 13.20 11.05
CA ASP A 182 -0.25 12.26 11.64
C ASP A 182 1.11 12.97 11.81
N PRO A 183 1.50 13.35 13.04
CA PRO A 183 2.81 13.97 13.29
C PRO A 183 3.97 12.97 13.26
N GLY A 184 3.68 11.66 13.19
CA GLY A 184 4.61 10.62 13.60
C GLY A 184 4.99 10.77 15.07
N ALA A 185 6.19 10.36 15.44
CA ALA A 185 6.71 10.59 16.77
C ALA A 185 6.96 12.08 17.06
N THR A 186 6.60 12.51 18.27
CA THR A 186 7.01 13.82 18.80
C THR A 186 8.08 13.60 19.86
N GLY A 187 9.29 14.04 19.55
CA GLY A 187 10.51 13.78 20.30
C GLY A 187 10.94 14.91 21.24
N VAL A 188 12.23 14.90 21.56
CA VAL A 188 12.86 15.87 22.47
C VAL A 188 12.57 17.29 21.98
N GLY A 189 12.13 18.18 22.87
CA GLY A 189 11.90 19.60 22.57
C GLY A 189 10.89 19.85 21.44
N GLY A 190 9.88 19.00 21.30
CA GLY A 190 8.79 19.17 20.33
C GLY A 190 9.16 18.87 18.88
N LEU A 191 10.32 18.23 18.63
CA LEU A 191 10.73 17.81 17.29
C LEU A 191 9.73 16.76 16.76
N ARG A 192 9.02 17.08 15.68
CA ARG A 192 8.05 16.17 15.06
C ARG A 192 8.71 15.42 13.91
N GLU A 193 8.52 14.12 13.89
CA GLU A 193 9.04 13.22 12.86
C GLU A 193 8.61 13.65 11.46
N LYS A 194 7.33 13.98 11.24
CA LYS A 194 6.84 14.42 9.92
C LYS A 194 7.58 15.61 9.32
N ASP A 195 8.09 16.51 10.17
CA ASP A 195 8.80 17.73 9.78
C ASP A 195 10.25 17.39 9.38
N VAL A 196 10.90 16.52 10.16
CA VAL A 196 12.23 15.98 9.87
C VAL A 196 12.21 15.20 8.56
N ASN A 197 11.24 14.31 8.40
CA ASN A 197 11.08 13.48 7.21
C ASN A 197 10.92 14.33 5.95
N LEU A 198 10.02 15.32 5.98
CA LEU A 198 9.81 16.23 4.85
C LEU A 198 11.05 17.07 4.53
N ALA A 199 11.75 17.55 5.55
CA ALA A 199 12.97 18.34 5.36
C ALA A 199 14.08 17.51 4.69
N ILE A 200 14.32 16.29 5.16
CA ILE A 200 15.31 15.38 4.56
C ILE A 200 14.87 14.97 3.15
N ALA A 201 13.60 14.61 2.94
CA ALA A 201 13.08 14.19 1.64
C ALA A 201 13.21 15.26 0.55
N ARG A 202 12.92 16.53 0.87
CA ARG A 202 13.11 17.65 -0.08
C ARG A 202 14.57 17.84 -0.46
N GLN A 203 15.49 17.65 0.49
CA GLN A 203 16.93 17.74 0.20
C GLN A 203 17.39 16.54 -0.61
N LEU A 204 16.91 15.35 -0.29
CA LEU A 204 17.20 14.13 -1.03
C LEU A 204 16.72 14.26 -2.48
N ALA A 205 15.51 14.77 -2.70
CA ALA A 205 14.99 15.02 -4.03
C ALA A 205 15.92 15.91 -4.85
N LYS A 206 16.31 17.07 -4.29
CA LYS A 206 17.28 17.96 -4.94
C LYS A 206 18.61 17.26 -5.28
N ARG A 207 19.16 16.47 -4.35
CA ARG A 207 20.45 15.77 -4.56
C ARG A 207 20.37 14.67 -5.62
N LEU A 208 19.22 14.02 -5.74
CA LEU A 208 18.94 13.03 -6.78
C LEU A 208 18.76 13.71 -8.14
N GLU A 209 18.01 14.80 -8.22
CA GLU A 209 17.85 15.60 -9.45
C GLU A 209 19.21 16.11 -9.96
N GLU A 210 20.07 16.62 -9.07
CA GLU A 210 21.46 17.02 -9.39
C GLU A 210 22.31 15.87 -9.98
N ARG A 211 21.93 14.61 -9.74
CA ARG A 211 22.58 13.38 -10.25
C ARG A 211 21.90 12.81 -11.50
N GLY A 212 20.95 13.55 -12.06
CA GLY A 212 20.24 13.19 -13.28
C GLY A 212 19.18 12.11 -13.08
N PHE A 213 18.59 12.02 -11.89
CA PHE A 213 17.39 11.23 -11.65
C PHE A 213 16.14 12.09 -11.84
N GLU A 214 15.06 11.49 -12.33
CA GLU A 214 13.73 12.05 -12.17
C GLU A 214 13.24 11.74 -10.75
N VAL A 215 12.67 12.72 -10.05
CA VAL A 215 12.24 12.52 -8.67
C VAL A 215 10.77 12.86 -8.50
N VAL A 216 10.05 11.99 -7.81
CA VAL A 216 8.67 12.22 -7.40
C VAL A 216 8.58 12.13 -5.88
N LEU A 217 8.09 13.19 -5.25
CA LEU A 217 7.76 13.17 -3.82
C LEU A 217 6.32 12.68 -3.64
N THR A 218 6.07 11.73 -2.74
CA THR A 218 4.68 11.36 -2.39
C THR A 218 3.94 12.54 -1.77
N ARG A 219 4.63 13.39 -1.01
CA ARG A 219 4.17 14.72 -0.60
C ARG A 219 5.34 15.70 -0.57
N ASP A 220 5.07 16.92 -1.00
CA ASP A 220 6.00 18.05 -0.89
C ASP A 220 5.48 19.10 0.11
N ASP A 221 4.37 18.86 0.81
CA ASP A 221 3.77 19.70 1.85
C ASP A 221 3.37 18.89 3.10
N ASP A 222 2.69 19.54 4.06
CA ASP A 222 2.19 18.92 5.30
C ASP A 222 0.76 18.39 5.15
N ARG A 223 0.53 17.50 4.17
CA ARG A 223 -0.74 16.81 3.96
C ARG A 223 -0.76 15.40 4.56
N THR A 224 -1.95 14.91 4.88
CA THR A 224 -2.16 13.49 5.24
C THR A 224 -2.25 12.66 3.97
N LEU A 225 -1.54 11.52 3.95
CA LEU A 225 -1.60 10.51 2.91
C LEU A 225 -1.70 9.13 3.54
N ASP A 226 -2.67 8.35 3.06
CA ASP A 226 -2.82 6.96 3.42
C ASP A 226 -1.73 6.11 2.74
N LEU A 227 -1.48 4.92 3.28
CA LEU A 227 -0.40 4.05 2.80
C LEU A 227 -0.65 3.59 1.36
N GLU A 228 -1.91 3.32 0.99
CA GLU A 228 -2.35 3.05 -0.37
C GLU A 228 -2.00 4.21 -1.31
N GLU A 229 -2.31 5.45 -0.92
CA GLU A 229 -2.11 6.63 -1.76
C GLU A 229 -0.62 6.88 -2.03
N ARG A 230 0.25 6.59 -1.06
CA ARG A 230 1.71 6.66 -1.26
C ARG A 230 2.16 5.70 -2.35
N SER A 231 1.66 4.47 -2.33
CA SER A 231 1.95 3.49 -3.38
C SER A 231 1.32 3.89 -4.71
N VAL A 232 0.13 4.49 -4.72
CA VAL A 232 -0.52 4.98 -5.93
C VAL A 232 0.34 6.01 -6.63
N ILE A 233 0.83 7.01 -5.88
CA ILE A 233 1.71 8.05 -6.42
C ILE A 233 2.98 7.42 -6.99
N ALA A 234 3.56 6.48 -6.26
CA ALA A 234 4.80 5.83 -6.65
C ALA A 234 4.68 5.00 -7.93
N GLU A 235 3.62 4.20 -8.04
CA GLU A 235 3.34 3.36 -9.21
C GLU A 235 2.93 4.19 -10.43
N SER A 236 2.10 5.22 -10.23
CA SER A 236 1.64 6.11 -11.32
C SER A 236 2.77 6.94 -11.91
N ALA A 237 3.78 7.28 -11.10
CA ALA A 237 4.99 7.94 -11.56
C ALA A 237 5.88 7.05 -12.43
N GLY A 238 5.63 5.73 -12.46
CA GLY A 238 6.60 4.79 -13.00
C GLY A 238 7.92 4.90 -12.25
N GLY A 239 7.90 4.91 -10.92
CA GLY A 239 9.12 4.93 -10.10
C GLY A 239 9.89 3.60 -10.21
N ASP A 240 11.22 3.62 -10.32
CA ASP A 240 12.08 2.42 -10.35
C ASP A 240 12.57 2.05 -8.94
N VAL A 241 12.74 3.06 -8.09
CA VAL A 241 13.16 2.95 -6.70
C VAL A 241 12.19 3.73 -5.82
N PHE A 242 11.84 3.16 -4.68
CA PHE A 242 11.04 3.78 -3.65
C PHE A 242 11.85 3.94 -2.35
N ILE A 243 11.93 5.16 -1.82
CA ILE A 243 12.68 5.49 -0.61
C ILE A 243 11.74 6.15 0.37
N SER A 244 11.36 5.43 1.42
CA SER A 244 10.64 6.03 2.54
C SER A 244 11.61 6.60 3.58
N ILE A 245 11.38 7.83 4.02
CA ILE A 245 12.20 8.55 5.00
C ILE A 245 11.41 8.69 6.30
N HIS A 246 11.97 8.14 7.37
CA HIS A 246 11.42 8.15 8.72
C HIS A 246 12.46 8.59 9.76
N ALA A 247 11.98 8.92 10.96
CA ALA A 247 12.81 9.26 12.10
C ALA A 247 12.24 8.61 13.36
N ASN A 248 12.84 7.48 13.72
CA ASN A 248 12.37 6.56 14.74
C ASN A 248 12.10 7.19 16.11
N ALA A 249 11.43 6.41 16.96
CA ALA A 249 11.20 6.73 18.35
C ALA A 249 11.26 5.48 19.23
N SER A 250 11.66 5.68 20.48
CA SER A 250 11.65 4.62 21.48
C SER A 250 11.23 5.14 22.84
N ARG A 251 10.56 4.28 23.61
CA ARG A 251 10.32 4.51 25.04
C ARG A 251 11.63 4.57 25.83
N ARG A 252 12.67 3.88 25.34
CA ARG A 252 14.02 3.93 25.91
C ARG A 252 14.74 5.15 25.33
N LYS A 253 14.83 6.24 26.10
CA LYS A 253 15.51 7.48 25.69
C LYS A 253 16.96 7.30 25.23
N ALA A 254 17.62 6.23 25.67
CA ALA A 254 18.98 5.89 25.25
C ALA A 254 19.08 5.24 23.86
N ALA A 255 17.97 4.73 23.30
CA ALA A 255 17.96 4.16 21.95
C ALA A 255 18.22 5.25 20.93
N ARG A 256 19.22 5.04 20.08
CA ARG A 256 19.72 6.01 19.10
C ARG A 256 20.48 5.27 17.99
N GLY A 257 20.70 5.95 16.87
CA GLY A 257 21.38 5.39 15.70
C GLY A 257 20.47 5.25 14.49
N ILE A 258 21.04 4.75 13.39
CA ILE A 258 20.37 4.62 12.09
C ILE A 258 20.12 3.15 11.79
N GLU A 259 18.95 2.84 11.25
CA GLU A 259 18.60 1.53 10.69
C GLU A 259 17.91 1.71 9.33
N ILE A 260 18.07 0.71 8.46
CA ILE A 260 17.43 0.70 7.14
C ILE A 260 16.67 -0.60 6.98
N TYR A 261 15.45 -0.48 6.49
CA TYR A 261 14.50 -1.55 6.35
C TYR A 261 14.23 -1.93 4.91
N THR A 262 14.19 -3.23 4.64
CA THR A 262 13.57 -3.82 3.45
C THR A 262 12.37 -4.67 3.86
N LEU A 263 11.59 -5.10 2.88
CA LEU A 263 10.42 -5.93 3.13
C LEU A 263 10.81 -7.29 3.74
N ASP A 264 10.13 -7.68 4.82
CA ASP A 264 10.24 -9.03 5.40
C ASP A 264 9.44 -10.06 4.60
N GLN A 265 10.15 -11.05 4.07
CA GLN A 265 9.61 -12.12 3.23
C GLN A 265 9.61 -13.47 3.96
N ASN A 266 10.39 -13.57 5.02
CA ASN A 266 10.66 -14.82 5.72
C ASN A 266 9.95 -14.87 7.08
N HIS A 267 9.05 -13.92 7.36
CA HIS A 267 8.39 -13.75 8.66
C HIS A 267 9.40 -13.57 9.81
N GLU A 268 10.53 -12.92 9.52
CA GLU A 268 11.49 -12.56 10.54
C GLU A 268 10.85 -11.57 11.52
N ARG A 269 10.72 -11.96 12.80
CA ARG A 269 10.04 -11.17 13.85
C ARG A 269 10.81 -9.91 14.29
N HIS A 270 11.68 -9.39 13.45
CA HIS A 270 12.53 -8.27 13.77
C HIS A 270 11.79 -6.96 13.49
N SER A 271 11.82 -6.05 14.48
CA SER A 271 11.30 -4.67 14.36
C SER A 271 9.77 -4.49 14.36
N LEU A 272 9.05 -5.36 15.07
CA LEU A 272 7.60 -5.26 15.24
C LEU A 272 7.14 -3.91 15.81
N ASP A 273 7.86 -3.33 16.78
CA ASP A 273 7.46 -2.04 17.36
C ASP A 273 7.49 -0.89 16.34
N VAL A 274 8.52 -0.87 15.48
CA VAL A 274 8.68 0.13 14.43
C VAL A 274 7.60 -0.09 13.37
N ALA A 275 7.45 -1.32 12.87
CA ALA A 275 6.43 -1.64 11.88
C ALA A 275 4.99 -1.37 12.39
N ALA A 276 4.71 -1.62 13.67
CA ALA A 276 3.43 -1.30 14.29
C ALA A 276 3.12 0.21 14.18
N ARG A 277 4.10 1.03 14.58
CA ARG A 277 4.00 2.49 14.52
C ARG A 277 3.78 2.95 13.08
N GLU A 278 4.60 2.47 12.15
CA GLU A 278 4.55 2.94 10.75
C GLU A 278 3.32 2.49 10.00
N ASN A 279 2.82 1.30 10.30
CA ASN A 279 1.58 0.84 9.71
C ASN A 279 0.33 1.47 10.39
N GLY A 280 0.51 2.20 11.49
CA GLY A 280 -0.60 2.74 12.29
C GLY A 280 -1.42 1.66 13.00
N VAL A 281 -0.82 0.51 13.32
CA VAL A 281 -1.52 -0.65 13.89
C VAL A 281 -0.90 -1.08 15.23
N PRO A 282 -1.66 -1.68 16.17
CA PRO A 282 -1.07 -2.25 17.37
C PRO A 282 -0.09 -3.39 17.04
N ALA A 283 1.05 -3.47 17.73
CA ALA A 283 2.06 -4.51 17.51
C ALA A 283 1.49 -5.94 17.62
N ALA A 284 0.50 -6.16 18.50
CA ALA A 284 -0.20 -7.44 18.66
C ALA A 284 -0.98 -7.88 17.40
N ARG A 285 -1.23 -6.99 16.44
CA ARG A 285 -1.92 -7.28 15.18
C ARG A 285 -0.97 -7.49 13.99
N LEU A 286 0.34 -7.49 14.22
CA LEU A 286 1.32 -7.66 13.13
C LEU A 286 1.45 -9.10 12.65
N ASP A 287 1.14 -10.11 13.47
CA ASP A 287 1.18 -11.52 13.05
C ASP A 287 0.25 -11.81 11.85
N PRO A 288 -1.04 -11.41 11.87
CA PRO A 288 -1.90 -11.47 10.69
C PRO A 288 -1.35 -10.71 9.48
N LEU A 289 -0.74 -9.55 9.71
CA LEU A 289 -0.14 -8.76 8.64
C LEU A 289 1.03 -9.48 8.00
N GLN A 290 2.02 -9.92 8.79
CA GLN A 290 3.18 -10.66 8.31
C GLN A 290 2.75 -11.87 7.46
N ARG A 291 1.73 -12.62 7.90
CA ARG A 291 1.17 -13.74 7.13
C ARG A 291 0.55 -13.29 5.81
N ALA A 292 -0.22 -12.21 5.82
CA ALA A 292 -0.82 -11.67 4.59
C ALA A 292 0.25 -11.23 3.58
N LEU A 293 1.29 -10.51 4.03
CA LEU A 293 2.37 -10.05 3.15
C LEU A 293 3.20 -11.22 2.62
N ALA A 294 3.49 -12.22 3.44
CA ALA A 294 4.29 -13.37 3.00
C ALA A 294 3.58 -14.25 1.96
N GLN A 295 2.24 -14.36 2.02
CA GLN A 295 1.46 -15.13 1.05
C GLN A 295 1.53 -14.56 -0.37
N LEU A 296 1.89 -13.28 -0.52
CA LEU A 296 1.86 -12.56 -1.79
C LEU A 296 3.14 -12.69 -2.64
N ARG A 297 4.13 -13.43 -2.13
CA ARG A 297 5.48 -13.71 -2.69
C ARG A 297 6.41 -12.50 -2.81
N ALA A 298 7.70 -12.78 -2.63
CA ALA A 298 8.74 -11.96 -3.21
C ALA A 298 9.94 -12.81 -3.66
N GLY A 299 10.03 -13.01 -4.97
CA GLY A 299 11.28 -13.28 -5.68
C GLY A 299 11.73 -11.99 -6.38
N GLU A 300 13.00 -11.93 -6.77
CA GLU A 300 13.71 -10.85 -7.49
C GLU A 300 13.69 -9.44 -6.87
N VAL A 301 12.54 -8.80 -6.69
CA VAL A 301 12.42 -7.43 -6.09
C VAL A 301 13.05 -7.37 -4.70
N ALA A 302 12.96 -8.48 -3.97
CA ALA A 302 13.65 -8.77 -2.73
C ALA A 302 15.14 -8.42 -2.78
N THR A 303 15.86 -9.08 -3.69
CA THR A 303 17.31 -9.03 -3.81
C THR A 303 17.78 -7.66 -4.28
N HIS A 304 17.02 -7.03 -5.17
CA HIS A 304 17.29 -5.67 -5.63
C HIS A 304 17.12 -4.64 -4.50
N SER A 305 16.09 -4.79 -3.66
CA SER A 305 15.87 -3.93 -2.49
C SER A 305 16.97 -4.11 -1.44
N GLU A 306 17.39 -5.34 -1.17
CA GLU A 306 18.52 -5.62 -0.26
C GLU A 306 19.84 -5.03 -0.75
N ARG A 307 20.13 -5.14 -2.06
CA ARG A 307 21.33 -4.53 -2.65
C ARG A 307 21.29 -3.00 -2.56
N LEU A 308 20.16 -2.38 -2.92
CA LEU A 308 19.95 -0.94 -2.79
C LEU A 308 20.17 -0.50 -1.34
N ALA A 309 19.51 -1.16 -0.39
CA ALA A 309 19.62 -0.86 1.03
C ALA A 309 21.06 -0.95 1.53
N SER A 310 21.82 -1.95 1.08
CA SER A 310 23.22 -2.13 1.46
C SER A 310 24.12 -0.98 1.01
N LEU A 311 23.94 -0.51 -0.24
CA LEU A 311 24.71 0.62 -0.78
C LEU A 311 24.35 1.95 -0.13
N VAL A 312 23.06 2.16 0.15
CA VAL A 312 22.57 3.34 0.88
C VAL A 312 23.08 3.33 2.31
N HIS A 313 22.98 2.19 3.00
CA HIS A 313 23.46 2.01 4.38
C HIS A 313 24.95 2.32 4.51
N GLU A 314 25.80 1.76 3.64
CA GLU A 314 27.25 2.02 3.64
C GLU A 314 27.54 3.53 3.59
N ARG A 315 26.89 4.27 2.68
CA ARG A 315 27.13 5.70 2.49
C ARG A 315 26.57 6.55 3.62
N VAL A 316 25.36 6.23 4.08
CA VAL A 316 24.73 6.92 5.21
C VAL A 316 25.57 6.77 6.47
N MET A 317 25.99 5.55 6.80
CA MET A 317 26.78 5.30 8.00
C MET A 317 28.16 5.93 7.94
N HIS A 318 28.81 5.93 6.77
CA HIS A 318 30.07 6.65 6.56
C HIS A 318 29.91 8.14 6.88
N GLY A 319 28.98 8.84 6.21
CA GLY A 319 28.79 10.27 6.43
C GLY A 319 28.31 10.61 7.84
N ALA A 320 27.36 9.85 8.38
CA ALA A 320 26.82 10.12 9.71
C ALA A 320 27.90 9.99 10.80
N LYS A 321 28.82 9.02 10.67
CA LYS A 321 29.96 8.85 11.60
C LYS A 321 31.03 9.93 11.48
N GLU A 322 31.15 10.62 10.34
CA GLU A 322 32.00 11.82 10.22
C GLU A 322 31.47 12.97 11.10
N ARG A 323 30.16 13.01 11.38
CA ARG A 323 29.54 14.03 12.25
C ARG A 323 29.47 13.60 13.71
N ASP A 324 29.18 12.33 13.97
CA ASP A 324 29.18 11.74 15.31
C ASP A 324 29.83 10.35 15.25
N HIS A 325 31.12 10.25 15.63
CA HIS A 325 31.84 8.97 15.63
C HIS A 325 31.22 7.93 16.59
N THR A 326 30.40 8.37 17.56
CA THR A 326 29.71 7.50 18.52
C THR A 326 28.34 7.04 18.04
N LEU A 327 27.89 7.47 16.85
CA LEU A 327 26.58 7.12 16.33
C LEU A 327 26.49 5.59 16.12
N PRO A 328 25.53 4.92 16.79
CA PRO A 328 25.32 3.48 16.60
C PRO A 328 24.85 3.18 15.18
N ASP A 329 25.42 2.12 14.62
CA ASP A 329 24.92 1.47 13.42
C ASP A 329 23.95 0.36 13.87
N LEU A 330 22.66 0.54 13.64
CA LEU A 330 21.65 -0.46 13.98
C LEU A 330 21.39 -1.46 12.84
N GLY A 331 22.08 -1.27 11.70
CA GLY A 331 22.16 -2.22 10.60
C GLY A 331 20.97 -2.23 9.64
N LEU A 332 21.04 -3.18 8.71
CA LEU A 332 19.95 -3.53 7.80
C LEU A 332 18.99 -4.50 8.49
N LYS A 333 17.69 -4.27 8.31
CA LYS A 333 16.64 -5.06 8.93
C LYS A 333 15.52 -5.35 7.94
N LYS A 334 14.73 -6.35 8.27
CA LYS A 334 13.50 -6.70 7.55
C LYS A 334 12.30 -6.38 8.43
N GLY A 335 11.21 -5.91 7.83
CA GLY A 335 9.96 -5.73 8.57
C GLY A 335 8.70 -5.70 7.68
N PRO A 336 7.51 -5.92 8.26
CA PRO A 336 6.24 -5.97 7.54
C PRO A 336 5.66 -4.56 7.28
N PHE A 337 6.40 -3.70 6.60
CA PHE A 337 5.96 -2.33 6.30
C PHE A 337 5.03 -2.29 5.09
N TYR A 338 3.81 -1.77 5.27
CA TYR A 338 2.82 -1.68 4.18
C TYR A 338 3.35 -0.93 2.96
N VAL A 339 4.03 0.20 3.18
CA VAL A 339 4.49 1.07 2.09
C VAL A 339 5.56 0.40 1.21
N LEU A 340 6.40 -0.46 1.80
CA LEU A 340 7.39 -1.23 1.06
C LEU A 340 6.76 -2.41 0.31
N PHE A 341 5.72 -3.00 0.92
CA PHE A 341 5.02 -4.14 0.35
C PHE A 341 4.18 -3.78 -0.88
N MET A 342 3.50 -2.64 -0.84
CA MET A 342 2.55 -2.23 -1.87
C MET A 342 3.22 -1.66 -3.13
N SER A 343 4.55 -1.55 -3.11
CA SER A 343 5.39 -1.05 -4.18
C SER A 343 5.97 -2.20 -5.02
N SER A 344 5.94 -2.05 -6.34
CA SER A 344 6.59 -2.96 -7.31
C SER A 344 8.07 -2.61 -7.55
N MET A 345 8.58 -1.58 -6.87
CA MET A 345 9.93 -1.02 -7.01
C MET A 345 10.96 -1.70 -6.12
N SER A 346 12.25 -1.45 -6.39
CA SER A 346 13.27 -1.59 -5.36
C SER A 346 12.96 -0.64 -4.22
N ALA A 347 12.62 -1.14 -3.04
CA ALA A 347 12.07 -0.32 -1.97
C ALA A 347 12.87 -0.44 -0.67
N LEU A 348 13.09 0.68 0.00
CA LEU A 348 13.64 0.72 1.36
C LEU A 348 12.99 1.80 2.20
N LEU A 349 13.07 1.64 3.52
CA LEU A 349 12.69 2.65 4.51
C LEU A 349 13.93 2.99 5.36
N VAL A 350 14.28 4.26 5.45
CA VAL A 350 15.42 4.77 6.22
C VAL A 350 14.92 5.37 7.52
N GLU A 351 15.31 4.78 8.66
CA GLU A 351 15.16 5.41 9.97
C GLU A 351 16.40 6.25 10.27
N THR A 352 16.27 7.56 10.09
CA THR A 352 17.39 8.51 10.06
C THR A 352 18.01 8.82 11.44
N GLY A 353 17.39 8.33 12.51
CA GLY A 353 17.77 8.58 13.91
C GLY A 353 16.55 8.58 14.81
N PHE A 354 16.76 8.63 16.12
CA PHE A 354 15.66 8.61 17.10
C PHE A 354 15.28 10.03 17.54
N VAL A 355 14.09 10.53 17.17
CA VAL A 355 13.62 11.86 17.62
C VAL A 355 13.47 11.94 19.14
N THR A 356 13.30 10.80 19.81
CA THR A 356 13.20 10.68 21.28
C THR A 356 14.55 10.67 22.01
N ASN A 357 15.66 10.58 21.29
CA ASN A 357 17.00 10.64 21.86
C ASN A 357 17.60 12.04 21.72
N GLU A 358 18.23 12.56 22.77
CA GLU A 358 18.73 13.95 22.78
C GLU A 358 19.83 14.21 21.75
N ARG A 359 20.75 13.26 21.53
CA ARG A 359 21.85 13.43 20.57
C ARG A 359 21.34 13.33 19.13
N ASP A 360 20.54 12.31 18.83
CA ASP A 360 19.96 12.17 17.48
C ASP A 360 19.00 13.33 17.17
N ALA A 361 18.16 13.76 18.11
CA ALA A 361 17.30 14.93 17.93
C ALA A 361 18.09 16.24 17.75
N GLY A 362 19.31 16.33 18.29
CA GLY A 362 20.25 17.42 18.01
C GLY A 362 20.73 17.40 16.56
N LEU A 363 21.16 16.22 16.09
CA LEU A 363 21.58 16.00 14.70
C LEU A 363 20.42 16.24 13.72
N LEU A 364 19.24 15.67 13.97
CA LEU A 364 18.05 15.77 13.12
C LEU A 364 17.48 17.19 13.04
N ARG A 365 17.85 18.10 13.94
CA ARG A 365 17.53 19.54 13.81
C ARG A 365 18.52 20.31 12.93
N SER A 366 19.75 19.84 12.80
CA SER A 366 20.78 20.51 12.01
C SER A 366 20.46 20.35 10.53
N ARG A 367 20.35 21.49 9.84
CA ARG A 367 20.17 21.51 8.38
C ARG A 367 21.38 20.88 7.69
N GLU A 368 22.57 21.09 8.22
CA GLU A 368 23.81 20.52 7.70
C GLU A 368 23.80 18.99 7.79
N TYR A 369 23.30 18.43 8.88
CA TYR A 369 23.16 16.98 9.03
C TYR A 369 22.05 16.40 8.14
N GLN A 370 20.90 17.07 8.04
CA GLN A 370 19.84 16.69 7.09
C GLN A 370 20.35 16.69 5.64
N HIS A 371 21.11 17.71 5.25
CA HIS A 371 21.75 17.80 3.93
C HIS A 371 22.75 16.68 3.69
N LEU A 372 23.55 16.36 4.71
CA LEU A 372 24.50 15.26 4.65
C LEU A 372 23.80 13.92 4.47
N LEU A 373 22.76 13.62 5.26
CA LEU A 373 22.00 12.38 5.11
C LEU A 373 21.39 12.27 3.71
N ALA A 374 20.74 13.33 3.23
CA ALA A 374 20.20 13.39 1.89
C ALA A 374 21.25 13.12 0.80
N ASP A 375 22.43 13.74 0.90
CA ASP A 375 23.52 13.54 -0.05
C ASP A 375 24.06 12.10 -0.03
N ARG A 376 24.22 11.51 1.16
CA ARG A 376 24.69 10.12 1.31
C ARG A 376 23.67 9.10 0.83
N ILE A 377 22.37 9.33 1.04
CA ILE A 377 21.32 8.48 0.46
C ILE A 377 21.37 8.56 -1.07
N ALA A 378 21.44 9.77 -1.63
CA ALA A 378 21.54 9.97 -3.09
C ALA A 378 22.78 9.31 -3.69
N GLU A 379 23.93 9.37 -3.00
CA GLU A 379 25.15 8.68 -3.38
C GLU A 379 24.99 7.15 -3.40
N GLY A 380 24.30 6.58 -2.41
CA GLY A 380 23.97 5.15 -2.38
C GLY A 380 23.08 4.72 -3.54
N VAL A 381 22.06 5.51 -3.88
CA VAL A 381 21.17 5.28 -5.03
C VAL A 381 21.94 5.38 -6.36
N GLU A 382 22.83 6.36 -6.49
CA GLU A 382 23.67 6.50 -7.68
C GLU A 382 24.61 5.30 -7.87
N ARG A 383 25.21 4.80 -6.79
CA ARG A 383 25.99 3.55 -6.81
C ARG A 383 25.14 2.37 -7.23
N TYR A 384 23.90 2.29 -6.74
CA TYR A 384 22.96 1.25 -7.14
C TYR A 384 22.66 1.30 -8.65
N ARG A 385 22.32 2.47 -9.19
CA ARG A 385 22.12 2.68 -10.65
C ARG A 385 23.32 2.15 -11.44
N ARG A 386 24.54 2.57 -11.08
CA ARG A 386 25.77 2.13 -11.78
C ARG A 386 25.96 0.62 -11.75
N GLN A 387 25.69 -0.04 -10.62
CA GLN A 387 25.82 -1.50 -10.52
C GLN A 387 24.80 -2.23 -11.40
N ILE A 388 23.56 -1.76 -11.46
CA ILE A 388 22.54 -2.33 -12.35
C ILE A 388 22.96 -2.13 -13.81
N GLU A 389 23.35 -0.92 -14.21
CA GLU A 389 23.78 -0.62 -15.59
C GLU A 389 25.00 -1.45 -16.04
N LEU A 390 26.00 -1.64 -15.17
CA LEU A 390 27.15 -2.50 -15.47
C LEU A 390 26.76 -3.98 -15.61
N GLY A 391 25.84 -4.45 -14.76
CA GLY A 391 25.28 -5.80 -14.87
C GLY A 391 24.55 -6.03 -16.19
N VAL A 392 23.78 -5.03 -16.66
CA VAL A 392 23.14 -5.06 -17.99
C VAL A 392 24.18 -5.13 -19.10
N ALA A 393 25.18 -4.26 -19.08
CA ALA A 393 26.21 -4.18 -20.12
C ALA A 393 27.01 -5.48 -20.26
N ALA A 394 27.39 -6.11 -19.14
CA ALA A 394 28.12 -7.37 -19.14
C ALA A 394 27.31 -8.52 -19.79
N ARG A 395 26.00 -8.58 -19.54
CA ARG A 395 25.12 -9.59 -20.13
C ARG A 395 24.83 -9.35 -21.61
N ALA A 396 24.70 -8.09 -22.04
CA ALA A 396 24.55 -7.74 -23.45
C ALA A 396 25.79 -8.09 -24.30
N GLY A 397 27.00 -7.98 -23.72
CA GLY A 397 28.26 -8.35 -24.39
C GLY A 397 28.49 -9.86 -24.53
N GLY A 398 27.94 -10.68 -23.64
CA GLY A 398 28.08 -12.15 -23.68
C GLY A 398 27.24 -12.84 -24.77
N LEU A 399 26.14 -12.23 -25.20
CA LEU A 399 25.24 -12.77 -26.24
C LEU A 399 25.72 -12.50 -27.68
N GLY A 400 26.85 -11.79 -27.85
CA GLY A 400 27.45 -11.50 -29.16
C GLY A 400 28.70 -12.32 -29.50
N GLY A 401 29.08 -13.28 -28.65
CA GLY A 401 30.36 -13.99 -28.72
C GLY A 401 30.39 -15.32 -29.47
N ASP A 402 29.24 -15.93 -29.78
CA ASP A 402 29.17 -17.15 -30.60
C ASP A 402 28.46 -16.84 -31.93
N ARG A 403 29.25 -16.53 -32.95
CA ARG A 403 28.87 -16.66 -34.36
C ARG A 403 29.99 -17.30 -35.16
#